data_AF-A0A364XYN0-F1
#
_entry.id   AF-A0A364XYN0-F1
#
_cell.length_a   1.000
_cell.length_b   1.000
_cell.length_c   1.000
_cell.angle_alpha   90.00
_cell.angle_beta   90.00
_cell.angle_gamma   90.00
#
_symmetry.space_group_name_H-M   'P 1'
#
loop_
_entity.id
_entity.type
_entity.pdbx_description
1 polymer ?
#
loop_
_entity_poly.entity_id
_entity_poly.type
_entity_poly.pdbx_seq_one_letter_code
_entity_poly.pdbx_strand_id
1 'polypeptide(L)'
;MEYCVNDRTISYQPENARQWGDNVVLLHHANDLTNNTAMASSGYTIEKLFDAPLADIFQAACRSLLQRCWRKAGIVIPDNFVLDQYHTLVQDFTSHLAAVEHTKLIEVSDFPVPIAFLETRVSEVVGKKLRVRNPFDNQSIFHFRVVRPNSTDNNPLHRDIWLEDYDNCINLYIPIAGSNEKSSLIIVPGSHHWSESKIERTIGGAIMNGMKFNVPAVTAIDGNFDVVRPDPQLNEVLIFSPYLIHGGAVNLQADRTRISLEIRLWEH
;
A
#
# COMPACT_ATOMS: atom_id res chain seq x y z
N MET A 1 14.27 10.77 8.04
CA MET A 1 13.90 9.50 8.68
C MET A 1 14.94 8.46 8.34
N GLU A 2 15.41 7.71 9.32
CA GLU A 2 16.29 6.55 9.17
C GLU A 2 15.70 5.38 9.97
N TYR A 3 15.73 4.18 9.41
CA TYR A 3 15.27 2.97 10.07
C TYR A 3 15.96 1.74 9.49
N CYS A 4 15.96 0.65 10.26
CA CYS A 4 16.53 -0.63 9.84
C CYS A 4 15.42 -1.61 9.47
N VAL A 5 15.61 -2.32 8.34
CA VAL A 5 14.72 -3.40 7.91
C VAL A 5 15.53 -4.40 7.08
N ASN A 6 15.35 -5.70 7.32
CA ASN A 6 16.15 -6.76 6.67
C ASN A 6 17.67 -6.53 6.76
N ASP A 7 18.17 -6.14 7.94
CA ASP A 7 19.58 -5.81 8.20
C ASP A 7 20.16 -4.68 7.32
N ARG A 8 19.28 -3.86 6.73
CA ARG A 8 19.67 -2.68 5.96
C ARG A 8 19.11 -1.42 6.56
N THR A 9 19.96 -0.41 6.67
CA THR A 9 19.55 0.94 6.98
C THR A 9 18.97 1.61 5.74
N ILE A 10 17.74 2.05 5.86
CA ILE A 10 17.04 2.85 4.84
C ILE A 10 16.88 4.25 5.41
N SER A 11 17.20 5.26 4.59
CA SER A 11 17.01 6.64 4.97
C SER A 11 16.43 7.45 3.83
N TYR A 12 15.64 8.45 4.20
CA TYR A 12 15.16 9.47 3.29
C TYR A 12 14.98 10.79 4.02
N GLN A 13 15.09 11.88 3.26
CA GLN A 13 14.99 13.23 3.78
C GLN A 13 14.05 14.04 2.88
N PRO A 14 12.79 14.23 3.29
CA PRO A 14 11.87 15.09 2.55
C PRO A 14 12.32 16.55 2.60
N GLU A 15 12.07 17.26 1.49
CA GLU A 15 12.45 18.67 1.31
C GLU A 15 11.48 19.65 2.02
N ASN A 16 10.27 19.20 2.33
CA ASN A 16 9.21 20.04 2.89
C ASN A 16 9.45 20.42 4.36
N ALA A 17 8.78 21.50 4.79
CA ALA A 17 8.67 21.86 6.20
C ALA A 17 8.05 20.72 7.03
N ARG A 18 8.52 20.61 8.27
CA ARG A 18 8.24 19.50 9.18
C ARG A 18 7.64 20.04 10.48
N GLN A 19 6.83 19.21 11.13
CA GLN A 19 6.25 19.49 12.43
C GLN A 19 6.05 18.21 13.22
N TRP A 20 6.17 18.32 14.54
CA TRP A 20 5.66 17.31 15.46
C TRP A 20 4.16 17.50 15.61
N GLY A 21 3.43 16.39 15.74
CA GLY A 21 1.99 16.44 15.95
C GLY A 21 1.58 16.80 17.38
N ASP A 22 0.27 16.98 17.58
CA ASP A 22 -0.31 17.26 18.90
C ASP A 22 -0.33 16.02 19.79
N ASN A 23 -0.50 16.21 21.10
CA ASN A 23 -0.62 15.10 22.03
C ASN A 23 -2.02 14.43 21.98
N VAL A 24 -2.35 13.83 20.85
CA VAL A 24 -3.63 13.18 20.54
C VAL A 24 -3.38 11.85 19.81
N VAL A 25 -4.10 10.81 20.21
CA VAL A 25 -4.15 9.53 19.47
C VAL A 25 -5.33 9.59 18.50
N LEU A 26 -5.06 9.71 17.20
CA LEU A 26 -6.11 9.89 16.19
C LEU A 26 -7.16 8.77 16.21
N LEU A 27 -6.74 7.52 16.46
CA LEU A 27 -7.64 6.36 16.50
C LEU A 27 -8.72 6.47 17.58
N HIS A 28 -8.47 7.20 18.68
CA HIS A 28 -9.47 7.39 19.75
C HIS A 28 -10.67 8.24 19.32
N HIS A 29 -10.56 8.94 18.19
CA HIS A 29 -11.61 9.78 17.61
C HIS A 29 -12.25 9.15 16.36
N ALA A 30 -11.89 7.90 16.06
CA ALA A 30 -12.25 7.19 14.85
C ALA A 30 -13.31 6.11 15.07
N ASN A 31 -13.93 5.66 13.98
CA ASN A 31 -14.51 4.33 13.90
C ASN A 31 -13.39 3.32 13.61
N ASP A 32 -12.78 2.79 14.68
CA ASP A 32 -11.72 1.79 14.58
C ASP A 32 -12.27 0.44 14.08
N LEU A 33 -12.08 0.17 12.78
CA LEU A 33 -12.43 -1.11 12.16
C LEU A 33 -11.53 -2.27 12.60
N THR A 34 -10.42 -2.02 13.29
CA THR A 34 -9.56 -3.08 13.83
C THR A 34 -9.96 -3.54 15.23
N ASN A 35 -10.83 -2.79 15.91
CA ASN A 35 -11.24 -3.10 17.27
C ASN A 35 -11.95 -4.46 17.35
N ASN A 36 -11.68 -5.23 18.42
CA ASN A 36 -12.18 -6.59 18.63
C ASN A 36 -11.80 -7.61 17.54
N THR A 37 -10.81 -7.31 16.70
CA THR A 37 -10.24 -8.26 15.72
C THR A 37 -8.84 -8.70 16.14
N ALA A 38 -8.27 -9.70 15.45
CA ALA A 38 -6.86 -10.08 15.62
C ALA A 38 -5.87 -8.93 15.34
N MET A 39 -6.30 -7.90 14.62
CA MET A 39 -5.50 -6.73 14.27
C MET A 39 -5.44 -5.69 15.40
N ALA A 40 -6.27 -5.78 16.45
CA ALA A 40 -6.43 -4.67 17.41
C ALA A 40 -5.11 -4.22 18.05
N SER A 41 -4.19 -5.15 18.34
CA SER A 41 -2.91 -4.86 18.98
C SER A 41 -1.83 -4.42 18.00
N SER A 42 -1.68 -5.11 16.86
CA SER A 42 -0.61 -4.89 15.87
C SER A 42 -0.98 -3.85 14.81
N GLY A 43 -2.27 -3.63 14.58
CA GLY A 43 -2.84 -2.79 13.54
C GLY A 43 -2.95 -3.47 12.17
N TYR A 44 -2.64 -4.77 12.08
CA TYR A 44 -2.70 -5.53 10.83
C TYR A 44 -2.88 -7.04 11.02
N THR A 45 -3.32 -7.74 9.98
CA THR A 45 -3.31 -9.21 9.85
C THR A 45 -2.98 -9.61 8.41
N ILE A 46 -2.54 -10.86 8.23
CA ILE A 46 -2.43 -11.50 6.91
C ILE A 46 -3.46 -12.61 6.85
N GLU A 47 -4.27 -12.60 5.79
CA GLU A 47 -5.34 -13.56 5.60
C GLU A 47 -5.28 -14.17 4.20
N LYS A 48 -5.70 -15.44 4.09
CA LYS A 48 -5.99 -16.01 2.78
C LYS A 48 -7.10 -15.21 2.11
N LEU A 49 -6.93 -14.87 0.84
CA LEU A 49 -7.87 -14.02 0.11
C LEU A 49 -9.02 -14.84 -0.50
N PHE A 50 -8.72 -15.75 -1.42
CA PHE A 50 -9.74 -16.55 -2.10
C PHE A 50 -9.49 -18.06 -1.98
N ASP A 51 -10.48 -18.87 -2.33
CA ASP A 51 -10.25 -20.28 -2.63
C ASP A 51 -9.35 -20.44 -3.87
N ALA A 52 -8.81 -21.64 -4.09
CA ALA A 52 -7.83 -21.86 -5.15
C ALA A 52 -8.38 -21.54 -6.57
N PRO A 53 -9.60 -21.98 -6.95
CA PRO A 53 -10.15 -21.64 -8.26
C PRO A 53 -10.32 -20.13 -8.49
N LEU A 54 -10.87 -19.40 -7.52
CA LEU A 54 -11.06 -17.96 -7.65
C LEU A 54 -9.73 -17.20 -7.60
N ALA A 55 -8.76 -17.69 -6.83
CA ALA A 55 -7.40 -17.13 -6.79
C ALA A 55 -6.71 -17.21 -8.15
N ASP A 56 -6.79 -18.34 -8.84
CA ASP A 56 -6.17 -18.53 -10.16
C ASP A 56 -6.79 -17.58 -11.20
N ILE A 57 -8.13 -17.45 -11.19
CA ILE A 57 -8.85 -16.51 -12.05
C ILE A 57 -8.42 -15.07 -11.73
N PHE A 58 -8.39 -14.70 -10.46
CA PHE A 58 -7.99 -13.37 -10.00
C PHE A 58 -6.57 -13.02 -10.46
N GLN A 59 -5.61 -13.93 -10.30
CA GLN A 59 -4.21 -13.70 -10.70
C GLN A 59 -4.07 -13.57 -12.22
N ALA A 60 -4.73 -14.43 -13.00
CA ALA A 60 -4.73 -14.33 -14.47
C ALA A 60 -5.36 -13.03 -14.97
N ALA A 61 -6.45 -12.59 -14.34
CA ALA A 61 -7.14 -11.35 -14.67
C ALA A 61 -6.33 -10.11 -14.26
N CYS A 62 -5.69 -10.11 -13.09
CA CYS A 62 -4.72 -9.09 -12.66
C CYS A 62 -3.60 -8.91 -13.68
N ARG A 63 -2.99 -10.02 -14.12
CA ARG A 63 -1.95 -10.02 -15.16
C ARG A 63 -2.44 -9.38 -16.44
N SER A 64 -3.61 -9.78 -16.91
CA SER A 64 -4.20 -9.28 -18.15
C SER A 64 -4.52 -7.78 -18.07
N LEU A 65 -5.02 -7.32 -16.91
CA LEU A 65 -5.31 -5.90 -16.67
C LEU A 65 -4.03 -5.06 -16.63
N LEU A 66 -3.02 -5.47 -15.85
CA LEU A 66 -1.73 -4.78 -15.76
C LEU A 66 -1.06 -4.64 -17.13
N GLN A 67 -1.00 -5.72 -17.90
CA GLN A 67 -0.44 -5.67 -19.26
C GLN A 67 -1.24 -4.72 -20.17
N ARG A 68 -2.56 -4.62 -20.00
CA ARG A 68 -3.39 -3.66 -20.75
C ARG A 68 -3.06 -2.22 -20.36
N CYS A 69 -2.90 -1.94 -19.07
CA CYS A 69 -2.49 -0.62 -18.58
C CYS A 69 -1.12 -0.21 -19.14
N TRP A 70 -0.14 -1.09 -19.13
CA TRP A 70 1.18 -0.81 -19.69
C TRP A 70 1.19 -0.66 -21.21
N ARG A 71 0.37 -1.43 -21.95
CA ARG A 71 0.18 -1.22 -23.39
C ARG A 71 -0.44 0.14 -23.70
N LYS A 72 -1.37 0.64 -22.87
CA LYS A 72 -1.91 2.01 -23.01
C LYS A 72 -0.81 3.07 -22.84
N ALA A 73 0.19 2.80 -22.03
CA ALA A 73 1.38 3.64 -21.87
C ALA A 73 2.40 3.51 -23.02
N GLY A 74 2.12 2.70 -24.05
CA GLY A 74 3.00 2.47 -25.19
C GLY A 74 4.07 1.39 -24.98
N ILE A 75 4.02 0.63 -23.88
CA ILE A 75 4.99 -0.45 -23.63
C ILE A 75 4.67 -1.66 -24.52
N VAL A 76 5.66 -2.12 -25.27
CA VAL A 76 5.59 -3.36 -26.05
C VAL A 76 5.88 -4.53 -25.11
N ILE A 77 4.90 -5.43 -24.96
CA ILE A 77 4.97 -6.56 -24.04
C ILE A 77 5.06 -7.86 -24.84
N PRO A 78 6.13 -8.67 -24.68
CA PRO A 78 6.24 -9.99 -25.30
C PRO A 78 5.15 -10.97 -24.83
N ASP A 79 4.78 -11.94 -25.66
CA ASP A 79 3.68 -12.89 -25.36
C ASP A 79 3.91 -13.68 -24.06
N ASN A 80 5.15 -14.10 -23.81
CA ASN A 80 5.53 -14.90 -22.62
C ASN A 80 6.05 -14.03 -21.46
N PHE A 81 5.72 -12.74 -21.44
CA PHE A 81 6.24 -11.82 -20.45
C PHE A 81 5.74 -12.11 -19.03
N VAL A 82 6.66 -12.16 -18.07
CA VAL A 82 6.40 -12.36 -16.64
C VAL A 82 6.37 -11.01 -15.92
N LEU A 83 5.34 -10.76 -15.10
CA LEU A 83 5.08 -9.43 -14.52
C LEU A 83 6.24 -8.87 -13.68
N ASP A 84 6.92 -9.72 -12.90
CA ASP A 84 8.06 -9.29 -12.07
C ASP A 84 9.30 -8.88 -12.90
N GLN A 85 9.29 -9.12 -14.22
CA GLN A 85 10.32 -8.67 -15.14
C GLN A 85 10.06 -7.28 -15.74
N TYR A 86 9.10 -6.52 -15.20
CA TYR A 86 8.74 -5.17 -15.69
C TYR A 86 9.93 -4.23 -15.85
N HIS A 87 10.86 -4.25 -14.88
CA HIS A 87 12.09 -3.47 -14.93
C HIS A 87 12.99 -3.74 -16.16
N THR A 88 12.85 -4.88 -16.84
CA THR A 88 13.58 -5.17 -18.08
C THR A 88 13.01 -4.40 -19.29
N LEU A 89 11.71 -4.09 -19.26
CA LEU A 89 11.02 -3.30 -20.29
C LEU A 89 11.11 -1.81 -20.03
N VAL A 90 11.11 -1.41 -18.75
CA VAL A 90 11.03 0.01 -18.34
C VAL A 90 12.14 0.34 -17.35
N GLN A 91 13.24 0.88 -17.87
CA GLN A 91 14.47 1.12 -17.09
C GLN A 91 14.59 2.57 -16.61
N ASP A 92 14.07 3.53 -17.37
CA ASP A 92 14.13 4.94 -16.99
C ASP A 92 12.89 5.39 -16.20
N PHE A 93 13.07 6.45 -15.42
CA PHE A 93 12.03 6.97 -14.54
C PHE A 93 10.85 7.61 -15.28
N THR A 94 11.08 8.24 -16.43
CA THR A 94 10.04 8.91 -17.22
C THR A 94 9.06 7.90 -17.79
N SER A 95 9.57 6.84 -18.43
CA SER A 95 8.76 5.73 -18.94
C SER A 95 8.03 4.99 -17.81
N HIS A 96 8.69 4.84 -16.64
CA HIS A 96 8.07 4.27 -15.46
C HIS A 96 6.86 5.10 -15.00
N LEU A 97 7.04 6.40 -14.85
CA LEU A 97 5.98 7.33 -14.46
C LEU A 97 4.80 7.24 -15.43
N ALA A 98 5.05 7.33 -16.74
CA ALA A 98 4.01 7.20 -17.76
C ALA A 98 3.24 5.87 -17.66
N ALA A 99 3.91 4.77 -17.31
CA ALA A 99 3.28 3.48 -17.14
C ALA A 99 2.39 3.40 -15.89
N VAL A 100 2.87 3.89 -14.75
CA VAL A 100 2.13 3.82 -13.47
C VAL A 100 0.96 4.79 -13.40
N GLU A 101 0.96 5.85 -14.21
CA GLU A 101 -0.23 6.71 -14.38
C GLU A 101 -1.45 5.92 -14.87
N HIS A 102 -1.24 4.87 -15.66
CA HIS A 102 -2.31 3.98 -16.11
C HIS A 102 -2.64 2.85 -15.13
N THR A 103 -1.90 2.72 -14.02
CA THR A 103 -2.14 1.69 -13.01
C THR A 103 -2.73 2.23 -11.71
N LYS A 104 -3.04 3.52 -11.64
CA LYS A 104 -3.68 4.18 -10.49
C LYS A 104 -5.11 4.62 -10.82
N LEU A 105 -5.94 4.80 -9.79
CA LEU A 105 -7.32 5.30 -9.92
C LEU A 105 -8.15 4.46 -10.91
N ILE A 106 -7.99 3.13 -10.87
CA ILE A 106 -8.75 2.21 -11.72
C ILE A 106 -10.11 1.99 -11.08
N GLU A 107 -11.19 2.19 -11.83
CA GLU A 107 -12.55 1.95 -11.36
C GLU A 107 -12.77 0.48 -10.99
N VAL A 108 -13.53 0.21 -9.91
CA VAL A 108 -13.85 -1.16 -9.48
C VAL A 108 -14.65 -1.96 -10.50
N SER A 109 -15.26 -1.32 -11.50
CA SER A 109 -15.88 -2.01 -12.64
C SER A 109 -14.86 -2.81 -13.47
N ASP A 110 -13.59 -2.41 -13.43
CA ASP A 110 -12.47 -3.13 -14.03
C ASP A 110 -11.77 -4.08 -13.03
N PHE A 111 -12.32 -4.29 -11.83
CA PHE A 111 -11.71 -5.18 -10.86
C PHE A 111 -11.62 -6.62 -11.43
N PRO A 112 -10.52 -7.36 -11.20
CA PRO A 112 -10.23 -8.62 -11.90
C PRO A 112 -11.26 -9.75 -11.71
N VAL A 113 -12.07 -9.67 -10.66
CA VAL A 113 -13.21 -10.56 -10.35
C VAL A 113 -14.38 -9.69 -9.88
N PRO A 114 -15.62 -10.20 -9.75
CA PRO A 114 -16.69 -9.43 -9.14
C PRO A 114 -16.28 -8.89 -7.74
N ILE A 115 -16.31 -7.57 -7.57
CA ILE A 115 -15.76 -6.90 -6.37
C ILE A 115 -16.40 -7.40 -5.06
N ALA A 116 -17.65 -7.87 -5.13
CA ALA A 116 -18.37 -8.46 -4.01
C ALA A 116 -17.64 -9.64 -3.35
N PHE A 117 -16.80 -10.39 -4.08
CA PHE A 117 -15.99 -11.46 -3.49
C PHE A 117 -14.94 -10.89 -2.52
N LEU A 118 -14.25 -9.82 -2.91
CA LEU A 118 -13.30 -9.12 -2.04
C LEU A 118 -14.01 -8.52 -0.83
N GLU A 119 -15.09 -7.78 -1.07
CA GLU A 119 -15.86 -7.12 -0.01
C GLU A 119 -16.38 -8.11 1.02
N THR A 120 -16.94 -9.25 0.57
CA THR A 120 -17.43 -10.31 1.45
C THR A 120 -16.30 -10.88 2.30
N ARG A 121 -15.18 -11.28 1.66
CA ARG A 121 -14.04 -11.86 2.38
C ARG A 121 -13.49 -10.93 3.46
N VAL A 122 -13.26 -9.66 3.12
CA VAL A 122 -12.69 -8.70 4.07
C VAL A 122 -13.70 -8.36 5.17
N SER A 123 -15.00 -8.30 4.84
CA SER A 123 -16.07 -8.12 5.83
C SER A 123 -16.11 -9.25 6.85
N GLU A 124 -15.90 -10.50 6.42
CA GLU A 124 -15.83 -11.66 7.33
C GLU A 124 -14.64 -11.56 8.29
N VAL A 125 -13.46 -11.14 7.80
CA VAL A 125 -12.26 -10.96 8.63
C VAL A 125 -12.46 -9.85 9.66
N VAL A 126 -13.04 -8.72 9.23
CA VAL A 126 -13.24 -7.53 10.08
C VAL A 126 -14.45 -7.68 10.99
N GLY A 127 -15.40 -8.55 10.66
CA GLY A 127 -16.66 -8.73 11.40
C GLY A 127 -17.67 -7.59 11.18
N LYS A 128 -17.45 -6.75 10.17
CA LYS A 128 -18.31 -5.63 9.78
C LYS A 128 -18.55 -5.67 8.28
N LYS A 129 -19.70 -5.17 7.82
CA LYS A 129 -20.01 -5.09 6.40
C LYS A 129 -19.24 -3.92 5.78
N LEU A 130 -18.37 -4.23 4.83
CA LEU A 130 -17.52 -3.25 4.17
C LEU A 130 -17.81 -3.17 2.67
N ARG A 131 -17.47 -2.02 2.07
CA ARG A 131 -17.56 -1.77 0.62
C ARG A 131 -16.37 -0.97 0.11
N VAL A 132 -15.98 -1.22 -1.14
CA VAL A 132 -15.04 -0.35 -1.86
C VAL A 132 -15.79 0.84 -2.40
N ARG A 133 -16.11 1.77 -1.51
CA ARG A 133 -16.72 3.05 -1.86
C ARG A 133 -16.37 4.07 -0.79
N ASN A 134 -15.58 5.05 -1.18
CA ASN A 134 -15.17 6.13 -0.30
C ASN A 134 -16.40 7.01 0.02
N PRO A 135 -16.78 7.17 1.30
CA PRO A 135 -17.90 8.03 1.67
C PRO A 135 -17.60 9.53 1.46
N PHE A 136 -16.33 9.92 1.37
CA PHE A 136 -15.92 11.31 1.19
C PHE A 136 -16.30 11.85 -0.20
N ASP A 137 -16.02 11.10 -1.27
CA ASP A 137 -16.21 11.54 -2.65
C ASP A 137 -17.00 10.56 -3.53
N ASN A 138 -17.48 9.45 -2.96
CA ASN A 138 -18.17 8.36 -3.65
C ASN A 138 -17.33 7.58 -4.67
N GLN A 139 -16.00 7.75 -4.70
CA GLN A 139 -15.16 6.98 -5.60
C GLN A 139 -15.08 5.51 -5.17
N SER A 140 -15.04 4.64 -6.18
CA SER A 140 -14.85 3.21 -6.01
C SER A 140 -13.69 2.79 -6.90
N ILE A 141 -12.48 2.91 -6.36
CA ILE A 141 -11.24 2.77 -7.12
C ILE A 141 -10.22 1.86 -6.43
N PHE A 142 -9.27 1.36 -7.20
CA PHE A 142 -8.09 0.65 -6.72
C PHE A 142 -6.84 1.02 -7.53
N HIS A 143 -5.69 0.58 -7.05
CA HIS A 143 -4.39 0.89 -7.65
C HIS A 143 -3.55 -0.37 -7.75
N PHE A 144 -2.72 -0.48 -8.79
CA PHE A 144 -1.51 -1.27 -8.71
C PHE A 144 -0.31 -0.37 -8.41
N ARG A 145 0.52 -0.79 -7.47
CA ARG A 145 1.86 -0.24 -7.27
C ARG A 145 2.87 -1.13 -7.98
N VAL A 146 3.80 -0.48 -8.66
CA VAL A 146 4.89 -1.14 -9.39
C VAL A 146 6.18 -0.52 -8.90
N VAL A 147 7.05 -1.31 -8.27
CA VAL A 147 8.30 -0.83 -7.67
C VAL A 147 9.48 -1.63 -8.22
N ARG A 148 10.32 -0.99 -9.04
CA ARG A 148 11.46 -1.64 -9.69
C ARG A 148 12.58 -1.95 -8.68
N PRO A 149 13.40 -2.98 -8.91
CA PRO A 149 14.51 -3.30 -8.03
C PRO A 149 15.50 -2.13 -7.95
N ASN A 150 16.01 -1.84 -6.75
CA ASN A 150 17.01 -0.78 -6.51
C ASN A 150 16.63 0.60 -7.06
N SER A 151 15.34 0.90 -7.11
CA SER A 151 14.78 2.18 -7.55
C SER A 151 14.16 2.95 -6.38
N THR A 152 13.84 4.22 -6.61
CA THR A 152 13.14 5.07 -5.64
C THR A 152 11.63 5.14 -5.92
N ASP A 153 11.05 4.12 -6.55
CA ASP A 153 9.64 4.08 -6.99
C ASP A 153 8.64 3.89 -5.81
N ASN A 154 9.05 4.15 -4.57
CA ASN A 154 8.26 3.90 -3.37
C ASN A 154 7.90 5.19 -2.61
N ASN A 155 6.76 5.16 -1.94
CA ASN A 155 6.36 6.21 -1.01
C ASN A 155 7.25 6.18 0.26
N PRO A 156 7.39 7.32 0.97
CA PRO A 156 7.94 7.36 2.32
C PRO A 156 7.07 6.58 3.33
N LEU A 157 7.56 6.44 4.57
CA LEU A 157 6.68 6.05 5.68
C LEU A 157 5.66 7.17 5.92
N HIS A 158 4.40 6.81 6.14
CA HIS A 158 3.28 7.72 6.34
C HIS A 158 2.13 7.03 7.08
N ARG A 159 1.13 7.80 7.48
CA ARG A 159 -0.23 7.30 7.76
C ARG A 159 -1.15 7.80 6.65
N ASP A 160 -2.11 6.96 6.27
CA ASP A 160 -3.12 7.38 5.29
C ASP A 160 -4.08 8.41 5.91
N ILE A 161 -4.36 8.29 7.22
CA ILE A 161 -5.31 9.15 7.93
C ILE A 161 -4.94 10.64 7.98
N TRP A 162 -3.73 11.02 7.57
CA TRP A 162 -3.41 12.44 7.41
C TRP A 162 -4.11 13.08 6.21
N LEU A 163 -4.79 12.27 5.39
CA LEU A 163 -5.74 12.70 4.37
C LEU A 163 -7.15 12.32 4.85
N GLU A 164 -8.04 13.32 4.95
CA GLU A 164 -9.40 13.16 5.50
C GLU A 164 -10.26 12.16 4.70
N ASP A 165 -9.94 11.97 3.42
CA ASP A 165 -10.64 11.02 2.54
C ASP A 165 -10.35 9.55 2.88
N TYR A 166 -9.42 9.26 3.79
CA TYR A 166 -9.10 7.91 4.27
C TYR A 166 -9.57 7.64 5.71
N ASP A 167 -10.39 8.52 6.27
CA ASP A 167 -11.05 8.30 7.54
C ASP A 167 -11.87 7.00 7.55
N ASN A 168 -11.74 6.25 8.66
CA ASN A 168 -12.57 5.09 8.98
C ASN A 168 -12.59 3.98 7.92
N CYS A 169 -11.51 3.86 7.14
CA CYS A 169 -11.32 2.78 6.18
C CYS A 169 -10.49 1.63 6.76
N ILE A 170 -10.40 0.54 6.01
CA ILE A 170 -9.36 -0.48 6.15
C ILE A 170 -8.57 -0.53 4.84
N ASN A 171 -7.25 -0.62 4.96
CA ASN A 171 -6.36 -0.70 3.82
C ASN A 171 -6.04 -2.15 3.49
N LEU A 172 -5.97 -2.46 2.21
CA LEU A 172 -5.51 -3.75 1.70
C LEU A 172 -4.23 -3.58 0.88
N TYR A 173 -3.30 -4.51 1.09
CA TYR A 173 -2.16 -4.77 0.21
C TYR A 173 -2.24 -6.24 -0.26
N ILE A 174 -2.34 -6.45 -1.57
CA ILE A 174 -2.45 -7.78 -2.18
C ILE A 174 -1.26 -8.01 -3.14
N PRO A 175 -0.36 -8.96 -2.86
CA PRO A 175 0.70 -9.38 -3.77
C PRO A 175 0.16 -9.84 -5.13
N ILE A 176 0.72 -9.29 -6.20
CA ILE A 176 0.44 -9.72 -7.58
C ILE A 176 1.66 -10.39 -8.22
N ALA A 177 2.84 -9.80 -8.06
CA ALA A 177 4.09 -10.38 -8.56
C ALA A 177 5.30 -9.85 -7.78
N GLY A 178 6.33 -10.68 -7.62
CA GLY A 178 7.62 -10.27 -7.08
C GLY A 178 7.62 -9.67 -5.68
N SER A 179 6.53 -9.80 -4.91
CA SER A 179 6.47 -9.42 -3.49
C SER A 179 7.07 -10.54 -2.65
N ASN A 180 7.94 -10.19 -1.72
CA ASN A 180 8.54 -11.10 -0.75
C ASN A 180 9.05 -10.31 0.47
N GLU A 181 9.74 -10.98 1.38
CA GLU A 181 10.32 -10.42 2.61
C GLU A 181 11.34 -9.29 2.36
N LYS A 182 11.75 -9.03 1.11
CA LYS A 182 12.70 -7.96 0.73
C LYS A 182 12.04 -6.78 0.02
N SER A 183 10.74 -6.85 -0.27
CA SER A 183 10.09 -5.89 -1.17
C SER A 183 8.63 -5.57 -0.85
N SER A 184 7.97 -6.38 -0.02
CA SER A 184 6.59 -6.14 0.45
C SER A 184 6.48 -4.87 1.31
N LEU A 185 5.25 -4.49 1.66
CA LEU A 185 4.99 -3.26 2.42
C LEU A 185 5.70 -3.27 3.77
N ILE A 186 6.27 -2.13 4.16
CA ILE A 186 6.81 -1.94 5.50
C ILE A 186 5.75 -1.32 6.39
N ILE A 187 5.69 -1.77 7.65
CA ILE A 187 4.82 -1.24 8.68
C ILE A 187 5.55 -1.09 10.01
N VAL A 188 4.99 -0.26 10.89
CA VAL A 188 5.42 -0.11 12.28
C VAL A 188 4.28 -0.62 13.18
N PRO A 189 4.33 -1.87 13.66
CA PRO A 189 3.24 -2.49 14.41
C PRO A 189 2.88 -1.69 15.66
N GLY A 190 1.58 -1.62 15.97
CA GLY A 190 1.07 -0.91 17.14
C GLY A 190 1.10 0.61 17.02
N SER A 191 1.67 1.16 15.94
CA SER A 191 1.78 2.61 15.80
C SER A 191 0.41 3.29 15.68
N HIS A 192 -0.65 2.61 15.24
CA HIS A 192 -2.00 3.17 15.20
C HIS A 192 -2.52 3.65 16.57
N HIS A 193 -1.94 3.19 17.68
CA HIS A 193 -2.25 3.66 19.04
C HIS A 193 -1.36 4.81 19.53
N TRP A 194 -0.40 5.27 18.73
CA TRP A 194 0.52 6.33 19.15
C TRP A 194 -0.09 7.71 19.02
N SER A 195 0.25 8.55 19.99
CA SER A 195 0.00 9.99 19.95
C SER A 195 0.76 10.64 18.80
N GLU A 196 0.15 11.61 18.12
CA GLU A 196 0.79 12.34 17.04
C GLU A 196 2.04 13.10 17.51
N SER A 197 2.15 13.43 18.81
CA SER A 197 3.35 14.05 19.40
C SER A 197 4.57 13.13 19.42
N LYS A 198 4.40 11.83 19.18
CA LYS A 198 5.51 10.86 18.99
C LYS A 198 6.06 10.89 17.56
N ILE A 199 5.43 11.64 16.63
CA ILE A 199 5.75 11.55 15.21
C ILE A 199 6.01 12.95 14.67
N GLU A 200 7.18 13.14 14.07
CA GLU A 200 7.45 14.29 13.20
C GLU A 200 7.04 13.91 11.78
N ARG A 201 6.33 14.80 11.10
CA ARG A 201 5.93 14.63 9.70
C ARG A 201 6.05 15.91 8.90
N THR A 202 6.03 15.80 7.58
CA THR A 202 5.84 16.96 6.71
C THR A 202 4.46 17.60 6.95
N ILE A 203 4.36 18.93 6.83
CA ILE A 203 3.10 19.66 7.13
C ILE A 203 1.98 19.27 6.13
N GLY A 204 2.34 19.14 4.85
CA GLY A 204 1.48 18.59 3.81
C GLY A 204 2.12 17.35 3.19
N GLY A 205 1.90 17.15 1.89
CA GLY A 205 2.60 16.12 1.11
C GLY A 205 4.13 16.21 1.17
N ALA A 206 4.80 15.24 0.57
CA ALA A 206 6.25 15.13 0.60
C ALA A 206 6.87 15.26 -0.79
N ILE A 207 8.04 15.87 -0.86
CA ILE A 207 8.91 15.87 -2.03
C ILE A 207 10.16 15.08 -1.66
N MET A 208 10.42 14.03 -2.42
CA MET A 208 11.62 13.19 -2.28
C MET A 208 12.14 12.84 -3.66
N ASN A 209 13.43 13.09 -3.91
CA ASN A 209 14.10 12.81 -5.18
C ASN A 209 13.36 13.42 -6.39
N GLY A 210 12.83 14.64 -6.23
CA GLY A 210 12.04 15.33 -7.25
C GLY A 210 10.62 14.79 -7.47
N MET A 211 10.21 13.73 -6.76
CA MET A 211 8.85 13.21 -6.79
C MET A 211 7.98 13.84 -5.72
N LYS A 212 6.78 14.25 -6.12
CA LYS A 212 5.74 14.76 -5.21
C LYS A 212 4.79 13.64 -4.81
N PHE A 213 4.63 13.47 -3.50
CA PHE A 213 3.68 12.59 -2.85
C PHE A 213 2.61 13.44 -2.16
N ASN A 214 1.35 13.00 -2.23
CA ASN A 214 0.24 13.72 -1.59
C ASN A 214 0.19 13.48 -0.08
N VAL A 215 0.57 12.27 0.34
CA VAL A 215 0.64 11.91 1.75
C VAL A 215 1.81 12.60 2.44
N PRO A 216 1.61 13.12 3.67
CA PRO A 216 2.73 13.57 4.49
C PRO A 216 3.70 12.43 4.79
N ALA A 217 4.99 12.73 4.85
CA ALA A 217 6.02 11.76 5.19
C ALA A 217 6.39 11.85 6.66
N VAL A 218 6.52 10.70 7.34
CA VAL A 218 7.20 10.61 8.64
C VAL A 218 8.66 11.02 8.45
N THR A 219 9.13 11.95 9.27
CA THR A 219 10.51 12.45 9.24
C THR A 219 11.33 12.04 10.45
N ALA A 220 10.67 11.82 11.60
CA ALA A 220 11.24 11.28 12.83
C ALA A 220 10.14 10.60 13.70
N ILE A 221 10.56 9.69 14.57
CA ILE A 221 9.71 9.03 15.58
C ILE A 221 10.43 9.14 16.92
N ASP A 222 9.73 9.58 17.95
CA ASP A 222 10.27 9.66 19.31
C ASP A 222 10.23 8.30 20.03
N GLY A 223 11.32 7.97 20.72
CA GLY A 223 11.52 6.69 21.40
C GLY A 223 11.73 5.49 20.47
N ASN A 224 11.69 4.30 21.05
CA ASN A 224 11.94 3.06 20.32
C ASN A 224 10.76 2.66 19.43
N PHE A 225 11.07 2.03 18.31
CA PHE A 225 10.12 1.44 17.38
C PHE A 225 10.81 0.33 16.58
N ASP A 226 10.03 -0.66 16.18
CA ASP A 226 10.47 -1.71 15.27
C ASP A 226 9.74 -1.57 13.94
N VAL A 227 10.51 -1.70 12.88
CA VAL A 227 9.99 -1.73 11.51
C VAL A 227 9.95 -3.18 11.07
N VAL A 228 8.78 -3.66 10.67
CA VAL A 228 8.63 -5.02 10.14
C VAL A 228 8.16 -4.97 8.70
N ARG A 229 8.41 -6.07 8.00
CA ARG A 229 7.95 -6.27 6.63
C ARG A 229 7.12 -7.55 6.55
N PRO A 230 5.79 -7.46 6.74
CA PRO A 230 4.92 -8.62 6.59
C PRO A 230 5.07 -9.16 5.16
N ASP A 231 5.12 -10.48 5.03
CA ASP A 231 5.32 -11.14 3.74
C ASP A 231 4.07 -11.93 3.35
N PRO A 232 2.94 -11.26 3.00
CA PRO A 232 1.80 -11.97 2.46
C PRO A 232 2.24 -12.65 1.16
N GLN A 233 1.89 -13.92 1.03
CA GLN A 233 2.16 -14.73 -0.14
C GLN A 233 1.12 -14.46 -1.24
N LEU A 234 1.30 -15.07 -2.40
CA LEU A 234 0.28 -15.06 -3.44
C LEU A 234 -1.03 -15.66 -2.90
N ASN A 235 -2.15 -15.01 -3.23
CA ASN A 235 -3.48 -15.31 -2.68
C ASN A 235 -3.63 -15.06 -1.16
N GLU A 236 -2.73 -14.28 -0.57
CA GLU A 236 -2.94 -13.67 0.73
C GLU A 236 -3.15 -12.16 0.58
N VAL A 237 -3.72 -11.54 1.62
CA VAL A 237 -3.93 -10.11 1.72
C VAL A 237 -3.43 -9.63 3.07
N LEU A 238 -2.63 -8.56 3.05
CA LEU A 238 -2.32 -7.78 4.24
C LEU A 238 -3.45 -6.77 4.43
N ILE A 239 -4.18 -6.91 5.53
CA ILE A 239 -5.28 -6.04 5.94
C ILE A 239 -4.78 -5.20 7.11
N PHE A 240 -4.87 -3.87 7.03
CA PHE A 240 -4.27 -3.00 8.04
C PHE A 240 -5.00 -1.67 8.24
N SER A 241 -4.82 -1.11 9.43
CA SER A 241 -5.40 0.19 9.83
C SER A 241 -4.78 1.35 9.04
N PRO A 242 -5.56 2.35 8.56
CA PRO A 242 -5.01 3.55 7.94
C PRO A 242 -4.26 4.46 8.93
N TYR A 243 -4.43 4.21 10.23
CA TYR A 243 -3.73 4.89 11.33
C TYR A 243 -2.34 4.30 11.59
N LEU A 244 -2.04 3.13 11.01
CA LEU A 244 -0.74 2.49 11.14
C LEU A 244 0.30 3.24 10.30
N ILE A 245 1.49 3.50 10.85
CA ILE A 245 2.61 3.97 10.05
C ILE A 245 3.03 2.83 9.12
N HIS A 246 3.01 3.09 7.82
CA HIS A 246 3.35 2.16 6.77
C HIS A 246 3.92 2.89 5.55
N GLY A 247 4.32 2.15 4.52
CA GLY A 247 4.91 2.72 3.31
C GLY A 247 6.38 2.32 3.22
N GLY A 248 7.26 3.22 2.78
CA GLY A 248 8.71 3.00 2.80
C GLY A 248 9.19 1.76 2.03
N ALA A 249 8.32 1.19 1.16
CA ALA A 249 8.42 -0.15 0.62
C ALA A 249 9.41 -0.25 -0.55
N VAL A 250 10.66 0.12 -0.24
CA VAL A 250 11.84 -0.06 -1.07
C VAL A 250 11.94 -1.52 -1.50
N ASN A 251 12.26 -1.72 -2.78
CA ASN A 251 12.48 -3.04 -3.34
C ASN A 251 13.97 -3.38 -3.30
N LEU A 252 14.35 -4.17 -2.29
CA LEU A 252 15.73 -4.57 -2.03
C LEU A 252 16.17 -5.81 -2.83
N GLN A 253 15.29 -6.29 -3.72
CA GLN A 253 15.63 -7.38 -4.64
C GLN A 253 16.56 -6.87 -5.75
N ALA A 254 17.33 -7.78 -6.35
CA ALA A 254 18.26 -7.43 -7.40
C ALA A 254 17.61 -7.39 -8.80
N ASP A 255 16.64 -8.28 -9.05
CA ASP A 255 16.22 -8.67 -10.40
C ASP A 255 14.70 -8.90 -10.53
N ARG A 256 13.91 -8.38 -9.57
CA ARG A 256 12.45 -8.54 -9.57
C ARG A 256 11.77 -7.24 -9.25
N THR A 257 10.78 -6.88 -10.06
CA THR A 257 9.84 -5.80 -9.78
C THR A 257 8.77 -6.31 -8.82
N ARG A 258 8.49 -5.54 -7.77
CA ARG A 258 7.37 -5.81 -6.87
C ARG A 258 6.12 -5.15 -7.41
N ILE A 259 5.04 -5.92 -7.51
CA ILE A 259 3.73 -5.46 -7.94
C ILE A 259 2.69 -5.89 -6.91
N SER A 260 1.92 -4.92 -6.45
CA SER A 260 0.84 -5.13 -5.48
C SER A 260 -0.41 -4.38 -5.91
N LEU A 261 -1.57 -4.90 -5.54
CA LEU A 261 -2.84 -4.20 -5.60
C LEU A 261 -3.10 -3.54 -4.24
N GLU A 262 -3.47 -2.26 -4.27
CA GLU A 262 -3.89 -1.47 -3.12
C GLU A 262 -5.33 -1.01 -3.30
N ILE A 263 -6.16 -1.25 -2.29
CA ILE A 263 -7.59 -0.91 -2.29
C ILE A 263 -8.05 -0.69 -0.86
N ARG A 264 -9.09 0.13 -0.69
CA ARG A 264 -9.60 0.55 0.62
C ARG A 264 -11.09 0.24 0.72
N LEU A 265 -11.53 -0.13 1.92
CA LEU A 265 -12.92 -0.43 2.19
C LEU A 265 -13.43 0.34 3.41
N TRP A 266 -14.68 0.77 3.37
CA TRP A 266 -15.36 1.49 4.43
C TRP A 266 -16.59 0.72 4.90
N GLU A 267 -17.05 1.00 6.12
CA GLU A 267 -18.31 0.47 6.66
C GLU A 267 -19.52 1.14 5.98
N HIS A 268 -20.51 0.33 5.56
CA HIS A 268 -21.75 0.76 4.88
C HIS A 268 -22.98 -0.01 5.35
#